data_AF-A0A954H5F4-F1
#
_entry.id   AF-A0A954H5F4-F1
#
_cell.length_a   1.000
_cell.length_b   1.000
_cell.length_c   1.000
_cell.angle_alpha   90.00
_cell.angle_beta   90.00
_cell.angle_gamma   90.00
#
_symmetry.space_group_name_H-M   'P 1'
#
loop_
_entity.id
_entity.type
_entity.pdbx_description
1 polymer ?
#
loop_
_entity_poly.entity_id
_entity_poly.type
_entity_poly.pdbx_seq_one_letter_code
_entity_poly.pdbx_strand_id
1 'polypeptide(L)'
;LEKRYDFLNLPSGKKIQVPFDQLIIFSTNLEPKDLVDGAFLRRIPYKIEAPDPTEEQFRALMELMAPMMGFAYDSEAKKAVDYLIETHYKAVDRPFRACQPRDLLLQVKNHCVYHKQPKKLTNKGFDFAVWNYFSVM
;
A
#
# COMPACT_ATOMS: atom_id res chain seq x y z
N LEU A 1 -1.19 -27.45 -11.80
CA LEU A 1 -0.16 -26.39 -11.95
C LEU A 1 0.67 -26.54 -13.22
N GLU A 2 1.27 -27.70 -13.51
CA GLU A 2 2.13 -27.85 -14.70
C GLU A 2 1.38 -28.01 -16.04
N LYS A 3 0.08 -28.31 -16.00
CA LYS A 3 -0.67 -28.71 -17.20
C LYS A 3 -1.09 -27.55 -18.11
N ARG A 4 -0.89 -26.29 -17.71
CA ARG A 4 -1.27 -25.06 -18.45
C ARG A 4 -2.75 -24.95 -18.86
N TYR A 5 -3.63 -25.64 -18.14
CA TYR A 5 -5.08 -25.55 -18.33
C TYR A 5 -5.82 -25.68 -17.01
N ASP A 6 -7.03 -25.14 -16.96
CA ASP A 6 -8.00 -25.30 -15.89
C ASP A 6 -9.39 -25.68 -16.47
N PHE A 7 -10.38 -25.95 -15.62
CA PHE A 7 -11.73 -26.31 -16.04
C PHE A 7 -12.76 -25.27 -15.62
N LEU A 8 -13.48 -24.72 -16.60
CA LEU A 8 -14.66 -23.91 -16.37
C LEU A 8 -15.88 -24.82 -16.19
N ASN A 9 -16.57 -24.71 -15.04
CA ASN A 9 -17.83 -25.40 -14.81
C ASN A 9 -19.00 -24.53 -15.29
N LEU A 10 -19.82 -25.07 -16.20
CA LEU A 10 -21.04 -24.40 -16.66
C LEU A 10 -22.23 -24.73 -15.74
N PRO A 11 -23.23 -23.84 -15.63
CA PRO A 11 -24.47 -24.13 -14.91
C PRO A 11 -25.21 -25.38 -15.39
N SER A 12 -24.94 -25.83 -16.63
CA SER A 12 -25.47 -27.07 -17.22
C SER A 12 -24.77 -28.36 -16.74
N GLY A 13 -23.78 -28.25 -15.85
CA GLY A 13 -22.98 -29.38 -15.35
C GLY A 13 -21.85 -29.82 -16.28
N LYS A 14 -21.71 -29.21 -17.47
CA LYS A 14 -20.60 -29.47 -18.40
C LYS A 14 -19.31 -28.80 -17.92
N LYS A 15 -18.18 -29.46 -18.16
CA LYS A 15 -16.83 -28.93 -17.90
C LYS A 15 -16.12 -28.66 -19.22
N ILE A 16 -15.51 -27.48 -19.35
CA ILE A 16 -14.72 -27.10 -20.52
C ILE A 16 -13.30 -26.84 -20.06
N GLN A 17 -12.33 -27.45 -20.74
CA GLN A 17 -10.92 -27.17 -20.53
C GLN A 17 -10.57 -25.81 -21.15
N VAL A 18 -9.98 -24.92 -20.35
CA VAL A 18 -9.54 -23.60 -20.79
C VAL A 18 -8.04 -23.44 -20.56
N PRO A 19 -7.30 -22.76 -21.44
CA PRO A 19 -5.93 -22.40 -21.18
C PRO A 19 -5.84 -21.57 -19.90
N PHE A 20 -4.91 -21.92 -19.01
CA PHE A 20 -4.68 -21.19 -17.78
C PHE A 20 -3.20 -21.23 -17.45
N ASP A 21 -2.61 -20.04 -17.32
CA ASP A 21 -1.22 -19.89 -16.89
C ASP A 21 -1.20 -19.24 -15.50
N GLN A 22 -0.52 -19.88 -14.56
CA GLN A 22 -0.56 -19.48 -13.15
C GLN A 22 0.75 -18.78 -12.77
N LEU A 23 0.66 -17.49 -12.45
CA LEU A 23 1.72 -16.75 -11.77
C LEU A 23 1.47 -16.78 -10.25
N ILE A 24 2.42 -17.31 -9.49
CA ILE A 24 2.34 -17.35 -8.02
C ILE A 24 3.26 -16.27 -7.45
N ILE A 25 2.72 -15.42 -6.59
CA ILE A 25 3.46 -14.39 -5.85
C ILE A 25 3.24 -14.63 -4.35
N PHE A 26 4.33 -14.82 -3.62
CA PHE A 26 4.32 -14.89 -2.16
C PHE A 26 4.74 -13.54 -1.59
N SER A 27 4.03 -13.07 -0.57
CA SER A 27 4.39 -11.88 0.20
C SER A 27 4.31 -12.24 1.69
N THR A 28 5.41 -12.05 2.40
CA THR A 28 5.53 -12.38 3.82
C THR A 28 6.55 -11.46 4.48
N ASN A 29 6.40 -11.27 5.80
CA ASN A 29 7.38 -10.62 6.67
C ASN A 29 8.37 -11.63 7.29
N LEU A 30 8.21 -12.93 7.03
CA LEU A 30 9.12 -13.98 7.50
C LEU A 30 10.30 -14.16 6.53
N GLU A 31 11.44 -14.59 7.05
CA GLU A 31 12.57 -14.94 6.19
C GLU A 31 12.23 -16.18 5.34
N PRO A 32 12.66 -16.27 4.07
CA PRO A 32 12.29 -17.38 3.19
C PRO A 32 12.61 -18.78 3.74
N LYS A 33 13.68 -18.90 4.54
CA LYS A 33 14.09 -20.16 5.18
C LYS A 33 13.10 -20.66 6.25
N ASP A 34 12.31 -19.77 6.83
CA ASP A 34 11.34 -20.08 7.88
C ASP A 34 9.96 -20.39 7.28
N LEU A 35 9.75 -20.08 5.99
CA LEU A 35 8.48 -20.27 5.31
C LEU A 35 8.30 -21.71 4.80
N VAL A 36 9.34 -22.29 4.18
CA VAL A 36 9.27 -23.56 3.43
C VAL A 36 10.65 -24.23 3.32
N ASP A 37 10.64 -25.52 3.01
CA ASP A 37 11.86 -26.31 2.84
C ASP A 37 12.73 -25.87 1.64
N GLY A 38 13.98 -26.34 1.62
CA GLY A 38 14.93 -26.05 0.53
C GLY A 38 14.53 -26.64 -0.83
N ALA A 39 13.64 -27.63 -0.91
CA ALA A 39 13.13 -28.15 -2.18
C ALA A 39 12.13 -27.17 -2.81
N PHE A 40 11.31 -26.52 -2.00
CA PHE A 40 10.35 -25.52 -2.42
C PHE A 40 11.03 -24.19 -2.78
N LEU A 41 12.02 -23.75 -1.99
CA LEU A 41 12.76 -22.50 -2.28
C LEU A 41 13.52 -22.51 -3.61
N ARG A 42 13.86 -23.70 -4.14
CA ARG A 42 14.45 -23.87 -5.48
C ARG A 42 13.48 -23.56 -6.61
N ARG A 43 12.16 -23.63 -6.36
CA ARG A 43 11.10 -23.32 -7.34
C ARG A 43 10.66 -21.85 -7.30
N ILE A 44 11.19 -21.07 -6.35
CA ILE A 44 10.97 -19.61 -6.26
C ILE A 44 12.30 -18.92 -6.60
N PRO A 45 12.61 -18.70 -7.89
CA PRO A 45 13.91 -18.18 -8.30
C PRO A 45 14.13 -16.74 -7.84
N TYR A 46 13.10 -15.91 -7.87
CA TYR A 46 13.17 -14.50 -7.48
C TYR A 46 12.72 -14.31 -6.04
N LYS A 47 13.59 -13.69 -5.25
CA LYS A 47 13.35 -13.32 -3.85
C LYS A 47 13.69 -11.84 -3.76
N ILE A 48 12.66 -11.00 -3.68
CA ILE A 48 12.81 -9.55 -3.71
C ILE A 48 12.53 -9.05 -2.31
N GLU A 49 13.55 -8.43 -1.70
CA GLU A 49 13.37 -7.70 -0.46
C GLU A 49 12.71 -6.36 -0.74
N ALA A 50 11.69 -6.03 0.05
CA ALA A 50 11.00 -4.75 0.01
C ALA A 50 11.25 -4.02 1.34
N PRO A 51 12.35 -3.23 1.44
CA PRO A 51 12.67 -2.52 2.66
C PRO A 51 11.70 -1.36 2.90
N ASP A 52 11.77 -0.80 4.10
CA ASP A 52 11.09 0.45 4.42
C ASP A 52 11.59 1.59 3.52
N PRO A 53 10.70 2.47 3.05
CA PRO A 53 11.09 3.58 2.20
C PRO A 53 11.92 4.60 2.96
N THR A 54 12.85 5.25 2.26
CA THR A 54 13.49 6.48 2.76
C THR A 54 12.47 7.62 2.83
N GLU A 55 12.82 8.71 3.53
CA GLU A 55 11.96 9.91 3.56
C GLU A 55 11.69 10.45 2.13
N GLU A 56 12.70 10.47 1.27
CA GLU A 56 12.57 10.92 -0.12
C GLU A 56 11.59 10.04 -0.89
N GLN A 57 11.70 8.72 -0.71
CA GLN A 57 10.77 7.76 -1.33
C GLN A 57 9.35 7.92 -0.76
N PHE A 58 9.21 8.15 0.54
CA PHE A 58 7.91 8.40 1.17
C PHE A 58 7.25 9.66 0.60
N ARG A 59 8.02 10.74 0.44
CA ARG A 59 7.56 12.00 -0.19
C ARG A 59 7.16 11.77 -1.65
N ALA A 60 7.94 11.01 -2.40
CA ALA A 60 7.63 10.65 -3.78
C ALA A 60 6.34 9.81 -3.87
N LEU A 61 6.10 8.91 -2.92
CA LEU A 61 4.84 8.16 -2.83
C LEU A 61 3.65 9.08 -2.54
N MET A 62 3.80 10.07 -1.66
CA MET A 62 2.75 11.08 -1.41
C MET A 62 2.42 11.89 -2.67
N GLU A 63 3.46 12.36 -3.39
CA GLU A 63 3.31 13.11 -4.64
C GLU A 63 2.64 12.28 -5.74
N LEU A 64 2.98 10.99 -5.84
CA LEU A 64 2.40 10.07 -6.80
C LEU A 64 0.93 9.74 -6.47
N MET A 65 0.62 9.46 -5.20
CA MET A 65 -0.68 8.94 -4.79
C MET A 65 -1.75 10.02 -4.58
N ALA A 66 -1.37 11.23 -4.15
CA ALA A 66 -2.33 12.29 -3.86
C ALA A 66 -3.22 12.66 -5.08
N PRO A 67 -2.68 12.85 -6.30
CA PRO A 67 -3.50 13.09 -7.50
C PRO A 67 -4.43 11.94 -7.84
N MET A 68 -3.97 10.70 -7.70
CA MET A 68 -4.79 9.50 -7.94
C MET A 68 -6.02 9.43 -7.01
N MET A 69 -5.94 10.08 -5.84
CA MET A 69 -7.04 10.16 -4.88
C MET A 69 -7.93 11.39 -5.04
N GLY A 70 -7.57 12.30 -5.94
CA GLY A 70 -8.30 13.54 -6.25
C GLY A 70 -7.87 14.75 -5.42
N PHE A 71 -6.65 14.74 -4.88
CA PHE A 71 -6.04 15.93 -4.27
C PHE A 71 -5.14 16.64 -5.29
N ALA A 72 -5.14 17.97 -5.26
CA ALA A 72 -4.07 18.74 -5.92
C ALA A 72 -2.78 18.63 -5.08
N TYR A 73 -1.65 18.36 -5.74
CA TYR A 73 -0.34 18.32 -5.09
C TYR A 73 0.44 19.60 -5.38
N ASP A 74 -0.08 20.72 -4.85
CA ASP A 74 0.48 22.06 -4.99
C ASP A 74 1.50 22.39 -3.88
N SER A 75 1.98 23.63 -3.83
CA SER A 75 2.93 24.10 -2.81
C SER A 75 2.38 24.00 -1.38
N GLU A 76 1.07 24.15 -1.20
CA GLU A 76 0.43 24.03 0.12
C GLU A 76 0.31 22.57 0.55
N ALA A 77 0.01 21.67 -0.40
CA ALA A 77 0.06 20.23 -0.16
C ALA A 77 1.48 19.78 0.24
N LYS A 78 2.53 20.28 -0.43
CA LYS A 78 3.93 19.99 -0.08
C LYS A 78 4.27 20.41 1.34
N LYS A 79 3.88 21.63 1.75
CA LYS A 79 4.04 22.10 3.15
C LYS A 79 3.27 21.23 4.15
N ALA A 80 2.07 20.76 3.80
CA ALA A 80 1.30 19.87 4.68
C ALA A 80 1.97 18.49 4.83
N VAL A 81 2.63 17.99 3.78
CA VAL A 81 3.45 16.76 3.84
C VAL A 81 4.73 17.00 4.65
N ASP A 82 5.38 18.15 4.51
CA ASP A 82 6.52 18.53 5.37
C ASP A 82 6.12 18.51 6.85
N TYR A 83 4.98 19.16 7.17
CA TYR A 83 4.43 19.18 8.51
C TYR A 83 4.13 17.77 9.04
N LEU A 84 3.52 16.91 8.21
CA LEU A 84 3.26 15.51 8.56
C LEU A 84 4.55 14.78 8.95
N ILE A 85 5.60 14.92 8.14
CA ILE A 85 6.87 14.21 8.35
C ILE A 85 7.59 14.74 9.59
N GLU A 86 7.73 16.05 9.75
CA GLU A 86 8.44 16.62 10.90
C GLU A 86 7.70 16.33 12.22
N THR A 87 6.38 16.52 12.24
CA THR A 87 5.59 16.44 13.49
C THR A 87 5.22 15.02 13.87
N HIS A 88 4.86 14.18 12.90
CA HIS A 88 4.26 12.86 13.16
C HIS A 88 5.17 11.69 12.79
N TYR A 89 6.32 11.95 12.17
CA TYR A 89 7.33 10.93 11.92
C TYR A 89 8.61 11.19 12.70
N LYS A 90 9.32 12.28 12.40
CA LYS A 90 10.62 12.56 13.01
C LYS A 90 10.54 12.87 14.50
N ALA A 91 9.58 13.69 14.92
CA ALA A 91 9.46 14.09 16.33
C ALA A 91 9.18 12.92 17.30
N VAL A 92 8.67 11.79 16.79
CA VAL A 92 8.33 10.60 17.58
C VAL A 92 9.09 9.34 17.13
N ASP A 93 10.12 9.51 16.30
CA ASP A 93 10.94 8.42 15.74
C ASP A 93 10.12 7.28 15.11
N ARG A 94 9.09 7.64 14.32
CA ARG A 94 8.21 6.66 13.68
C ARG A 94 8.84 6.16 12.37
N PRO A 95 8.87 4.84 12.13
CA PRO A 95 9.36 4.28 10.88
C PRO A 95 8.41 4.60 9.72
N PHE A 96 8.99 4.94 8.57
CA PHE A 96 8.27 5.06 7.31
C PHE A 96 7.89 3.67 6.80
N ARG A 97 6.63 3.45 6.41
CA ARG A 97 6.15 2.21 5.78
C ARG A 97 5.51 2.54 4.44
N ALA A 98 5.75 1.72 3.43
CA ALA A 98 5.28 1.96 2.06
C ALA A 98 3.74 2.05 1.92
N CYS A 99 2.99 1.46 2.85
CA CYS A 99 1.52 1.54 2.87
C CYS A 99 0.98 2.87 3.42
N GLN A 100 1.71 3.51 4.34
CA GLN A 100 1.21 4.67 5.10
C GLN A 100 0.83 5.88 4.23
N PRO A 101 1.56 6.26 3.15
CA PRO A 101 1.15 7.37 2.29
C PRO A 101 -0.28 7.20 1.77
N ARG A 102 -0.58 6.01 1.22
CA ARG A 102 -1.91 5.67 0.70
C ARG A 102 -2.97 5.74 1.80
N ASP A 103 -2.69 5.13 2.94
CA ASP A 103 -3.67 5.00 4.01
C ASP A 103 -3.97 6.34 4.67
N LEU A 104 -2.95 7.18 4.90
CA LEU A 104 -3.13 8.53 5.45
C LEU A 104 -3.88 9.43 4.48
N LEU A 105 -3.54 9.42 3.18
CA LEU A 105 -4.28 10.16 2.16
C LEU A 105 -5.75 9.71 2.08
N LEU A 106 -6.01 8.41 2.23
CA LEU A 106 -7.36 7.86 2.27
C LEU A 106 -8.15 8.37 3.49
N GLN A 107 -7.53 8.42 4.68
CA GLN A 107 -8.15 8.99 5.88
C GLN A 107 -8.48 10.48 5.71
N VAL A 108 -7.53 11.27 5.17
CA VAL A 108 -7.78 12.69 4.85
C VAL A 108 -8.94 12.83 3.85
N LYS A 109 -8.97 11.99 2.81
CA LYS A 109 -10.02 12.02 1.79
C LYS A 109 -11.38 11.72 2.39
N ASN A 110 -11.47 10.68 3.21
CA ASN A 110 -12.71 10.28 3.88
C ASN A 110 -13.21 11.39 4.79
N HIS A 111 -12.30 12.04 5.55
CA HIS A 111 -12.63 13.20 6.37
C HIS A 111 -13.20 14.36 5.53
N CYS A 112 -12.54 14.75 4.44
CA CYS A 112 -13.03 15.81 3.55
C CYS A 112 -14.42 15.48 2.98
N VAL A 113 -14.62 14.25 2.50
CA VAL A 113 -15.90 13.80 1.92
C VAL A 113 -17.01 13.81 2.97
N TYR A 114 -16.74 13.27 4.16
CA TYR A 114 -17.72 13.21 5.24
C TYR A 114 -18.17 14.62 5.68
N HIS A 115 -17.23 15.55 5.83
CA HIS A 115 -17.51 16.93 6.20
C HIS A 115 -17.94 17.83 5.04
N LYS A 116 -18.13 17.28 3.83
CA LYS A 116 -18.46 18.03 2.61
C LYS A 116 -17.48 19.18 2.32
N GLN A 117 -16.21 18.99 2.65
CA GLN A 117 -15.14 19.95 2.43
C GLN A 117 -14.42 19.68 1.10
N PRO A 118 -13.78 20.69 0.49
CA PRO A 118 -12.90 20.49 -0.65
C PRO A 118 -11.77 19.50 -0.31
N LYS A 119 -11.41 18.64 -1.27
CA LYS A 119 -10.29 17.70 -1.13
C LYS A 119 -8.96 18.46 -1.20
N LYS A 120 -8.51 18.96 -0.05
CA LYS A 120 -7.23 19.66 0.10
C LYS A 120 -6.43 19.03 1.23
N LEU A 121 -5.14 18.82 0.99
CA LEU A 121 -4.21 18.38 2.03
C LEU A 121 -3.92 19.55 2.96
N THR A 122 -4.16 19.35 4.26
CA THR A 122 -3.97 20.38 5.30
C THR A 122 -3.39 19.72 6.55
N ASN A 123 -2.70 20.50 7.37
CA ASN A 123 -2.12 20.02 8.63
C ASN A 123 -3.18 19.36 9.52
N LYS A 124 -4.34 20.01 9.71
CA LYS A 124 -5.46 19.44 10.48
C LYS A 124 -5.99 18.14 9.91
N GLY A 125 -6.04 18.02 8.59
CA GLY A 125 -6.43 16.77 7.92
C GLY A 125 -5.44 15.64 8.25
N PHE A 126 -4.14 15.93 8.21
CA PHE A 126 -3.11 14.97 8.60
C PHE A 126 -3.11 14.67 10.10
N ASP A 127 -3.34 15.65 10.97
CA ASP A 127 -3.50 15.42 12.42
C ASP A 127 -4.62 14.42 12.69
N PHE A 128 -5.78 14.62 12.07
CA PHE A 128 -6.91 13.69 12.15
C PHE A 128 -6.53 12.30 11.62
N ALA A 129 -5.92 12.24 10.43
CA ALA A 129 -5.55 10.98 9.79
C ALA A 129 -4.53 10.19 10.62
N VAL A 130 -3.50 10.85 11.15
CA VAL A 130 -2.48 10.25 12.01
C VAL A 130 -3.10 9.81 13.32
N TRP A 131 -3.88 10.67 13.97
CA TRP A 131 -4.56 10.30 15.19
C TRP A 131 -5.38 9.03 14.94
N ASN A 132 -6.31 9.02 13.98
CA ASN A 132 -7.16 7.84 13.72
C ASN A 132 -6.38 6.58 13.31
N TYR A 133 -5.35 6.71 12.46
CA TYR A 133 -4.61 5.56 11.94
C TYR A 133 -3.69 4.90 12.99
N PHE A 134 -3.09 5.69 13.88
CA PHE A 134 -2.12 5.21 14.86
C PHE A 134 -2.67 5.11 16.30
N SER A 135 -3.88 5.59 16.59
CA SER A 135 -4.46 5.58 17.95
C SER A 135 -5.08 4.25 18.41
N VAL A 136 -4.98 3.19 17.62
CA VAL A 136 -5.45 1.83 18.00
C VAL A 136 -4.27 0.88 18.29
N MET A 137 -3.14 1.42 18.78
CA MET A 137 -2.08 0.64 19.42
C MET A 137 -1.66 1.29 20.72
#